data_AF-A0A1P8WCV0-F1
#
_entry.id   AF-A0A1P8WCV0-F1
#
_cell.length_a   1.000
_cell.length_b   1.000
_cell.length_c   1.000
_cell.angle_alpha   90.00
_cell.angle_beta   90.00
_cell.angle_gamma   90.00
#
_symmetry.space_group_name_H-M   'P 1'
#
loop_
_entity.id
_entity.type
_entity.pdbx_description
1 polymer ?
#
loop_
_entity_poly.entity_id
_entity_poly.type
_entity_poly.pdbx_seq_one_letter_code
_entity_poly.pdbx_strand_id
1 'polypeptide(L)'
;MSIEELLQQMEDYRNRRERRDHRPQWLRSFIQNAAEVFEPLEHAGRVGFDCQLSDRNWIVTMYLGTTEIIGGPRDGQIDHVSYRIDLCRMTDLFKSVDRLEWYSLSNEHDERFNDATRSLISVVGTVEGEQTVQLEVLGTPPRYVGPGLKNHHTASGGNTPG
;
A
#
# COMPACT_ATOMS: atom_id res chain seq x y z
N MET A 1 -17.87 18.90 -7.21
CA MET A 1 -18.29 17.68 -6.51
C MET A 1 -19.79 17.74 -6.34
N SER A 2 -20.53 16.99 -7.15
CA SER A 2 -21.99 16.94 -7.12
C SER A 2 -22.49 15.87 -6.14
N ILE A 3 -23.76 15.97 -5.74
CA ILE A 3 -24.43 14.93 -4.93
C ILE A 3 -24.43 13.59 -5.67
N GLU A 4 -24.53 13.62 -6.99
CA GLU A 4 -24.50 12.42 -7.84
C GLU A 4 -23.12 11.74 -7.82
N GLU A 5 -22.03 12.52 -7.87
CA GLU A 5 -20.66 12.00 -7.75
C GLU A 5 -20.41 11.38 -6.36
N LEU A 6 -20.96 11.98 -5.31
CA LEU A 6 -20.89 11.45 -3.93
C LEU A 6 -21.69 10.16 -3.76
N LEU A 7 -22.89 10.09 -4.34
CA LEU A 7 -23.71 8.88 -4.30
C LEU A 7 -23.06 7.73 -5.08
N GLN A 8 -22.49 8.01 -6.26
CA GLN A 8 -21.76 7.04 -7.05
C GLN A 8 -20.52 6.51 -6.29
N GLN A 9 -19.76 7.39 -5.65
CA GLN A 9 -18.63 6.99 -4.82
C GLN A 9 -19.06 6.15 -3.62
N MET A 10 -20.19 6.47 -2.97
CA MET A 10 -20.73 5.70 -1.85
C MET A 10 -21.25 4.33 -2.28
N GLU A 11 -21.87 4.23 -3.46
CA GLU A 11 -22.30 2.96 -4.05
C GLU A 11 -21.09 2.11 -4.46
N ASP A 12 -20.07 2.71 -5.06
CA ASP A 12 -18.82 2.02 -5.38
C ASP A 12 -18.11 1.53 -4.11
N TYR A 13 -18.13 2.31 -3.02
CA TYR A 13 -17.57 1.93 -1.73
C TYR A 13 -18.35 0.81 -1.05
N ARG A 14 -19.69 0.84 -1.11
CA ARG A 14 -20.56 -0.25 -0.63
C ARG A 14 -20.37 -1.52 -1.45
N ASN A 15 -20.37 -1.43 -2.77
CA ASN A 15 -20.16 -2.56 -3.67
C ASN A 15 -18.77 -3.21 -3.51
N ARG A 16 -17.74 -2.43 -3.16
CA ARG A 16 -16.41 -2.96 -2.80
C ARG A 16 -16.41 -3.72 -1.46
N ARG A 17 -17.22 -3.28 -0.49
CA ARG A 17 -17.33 -3.92 0.84
C ARG A 17 -18.21 -5.18 0.84
N GLU A 18 -19.24 -5.23 -0.01
CA GLU A 18 -20.24 -6.31 -0.01
C GLU A 18 -19.99 -7.42 -1.04
N ARG A 19 -19.06 -7.24 -1.98
CA ARG A 19 -18.60 -8.34 -2.83
C ARG A 19 -17.82 -9.33 -1.97
N ARG A 20 -18.33 -10.57 -1.88
CA ARG A 20 -17.51 -11.72 -1.47
C ARG A 20 -16.20 -11.64 -2.26
N ASP A 21 -15.07 -11.72 -1.56
CA ASP A 21 -13.77 -11.71 -2.20
C ASP A 21 -13.66 -12.92 -3.14
N HIS A 22 -13.87 -12.70 -4.44
CA HIS A 22 -13.89 -13.75 -5.47
C HIS A 22 -12.49 -14.15 -5.93
N ARG A 23 -11.43 -13.57 -5.34
CA ARG A 23 -10.06 -13.93 -5.70
C ARG A 23 -9.78 -15.38 -5.31
N PRO A 24 -9.01 -16.12 -6.12
CA PRO A 24 -8.58 -17.46 -5.77
C PRO A 24 -7.89 -17.49 -4.41
N GLN A 25 -8.10 -18.57 -3.65
CA GLN A 25 -7.54 -18.69 -2.30
C GLN A 25 -5.99 -18.63 -2.29
N TRP A 26 -5.34 -19.16 -3.32
CA TRP A 26 -3.88 -19.08 -3.47
C TRP A 26 -3.41 -17.62 -3.53
N LEU A 27 -4.15 -16.74 -4.22
CA LEU A 27 -3.79 -15.33 -4.39
C LEU A 27 -3.99 -14.55 -3.08
N ARG A 28 -5.07 -14.85 -2.35
CA ARG A 28 -5.30 -14.27 -1.03
C ARG A 28 -4.18 -14.64 -0.05
N SER A 29 -3.71 -15.88 -0.11
CA SER A 29 -2.60 -16.37 0.72
C SER A 29 -1.27 -15.73 0.31
N PHE A 30 -1.03 -15.59 -0.99
CA PHE A 30 0.14 -14.87 -1.52
C PHE A 30 0.18 -13.41 -1.05
N ILE A 31 -0.94 -12.68 -1.16
CA ILE A 31 -1.04 -11.28 -0.70
C ILE A 31 -0.77 -11.17 0.80
N GLN A 32 -1.29 -12.09 1.60
CA GLN A 32 -1.06 -12.10 3.04
C GLN A 32 0.44 -12.30 3.36
N ASN A 33 1.08 -13.28 2.73
CA ASN A 33 2.51 -13.54 2.94
C ASN A 33 3.38 -12.39 2.41
N ALA A 34 3.01 -11.77 1.29
CA ALA A 34 3.70 -10.62 0.73
C ALA A 34 3.63 -9.38 1.64
N ALA A 35 2.52 -9.21 2.39
CA ALA A 35 2.42 -8.12 3.37
C ALA A 35 3.42 -8.29 4.52
N GLU A 36 3.79 -9.52 4.88
CA GLU A 36 4.70 -9.84 5.99
C GLU A 36 6.17 -9.54 5.69
N VAL A 37 6.50 -9.19 4.43
CA VAL A 37 7.85 -8.79 4.03
C VAL A 37 8.12 -7.31 4.30
N PHE A 38 7.07 -6.52 4.55
CA PHE A 38 7.23 -5.13 4.98
C PHE A 38 7.71 -5.09 6.41
N GLU A 39 8.83 -4.39 6.64
CA GLU A 39 9.36 -4.11 7.96
C GLU A 39 9.36 -2.59 8.20
N PRO A 40 8.29 -2.05 8.79
CA PRO A 40 8.23 -0.64 9.13
C PRO A 40 9.34 -0.25 10.11
N LEU A 41 9.94 0.92 9.88
CA LEU A 41 10.95 1.49 10.78
C LEU A 41 10.32 2.28 11.94
N GLU A 42 9.03 2.60 11.83
CA GLU A 42 8.23 3.34 12.81
C GLU A 42 6.83 2.72 12.96
N HIS A 43 6.01 3.26 13.89
CA HIS A 43 4.60 2.87 13.99
C HIS A 43 3.88 3.18 12.68
N ALA A 44 3.35 2.14 12.04
CA ALA A 44 2.82 2.21 10.70
C ALA A 44 1.34 1.85 10.63
N GLY A 45 0.66 2.41 9.63
CA GLY A 45 -0.62 1.87 9.16
C GLY A 45 -0.46 0.46 8.59
N ARG A 46 -1.58 -0.19 8.28
CA ARG A 46 -1.58 -1.51 7.61
C ARG A 46 -0.96 -1.41 6.22
N VAL A 47 -0.37 -2.51 5.75
CA VAL A 47 -0.01 -2.67 4.34
C VAL A 47 -1.31 -2.66 3.51
N GLY A 48 -1.40 -1.70 2.60
CA GLY A 48 -2.46 -1.64 1.60
C GLY A 48 -2.04 -2.38 0.34
N PHE A 49 -3.03 -2.85 -0.43
CA PHE A 49 -2.77 -3.46 -1.71
C PHE A 49 -3.89 -3.13 -2.72
N ASP A 50 -3.53 -3.14 -3.99
CA ASP A 50 -4.46 -3.28 -5.12
C ASP A 50 -4.14 -4.58 -5.88
N CYS A 51 -5.15 -5.18 -6.48
CA CYS A 51 -4.99 -6.45 -7.18
C CYS A 51 -5.81 -6.47 -8.46
N GLN A 52 -5.13 -6.68 -9.58
CA GLN A 52 -5.72 -6.66 -10.90
C GLN A 52 -5.32 -7.91 -11.67
N LEU A 53 -6.28 -8.48 -12.41
CA LEU A 53 -6.00 -9.53 -13.39
C LEU A 53 -5.73 -8.85 -14.72
N SER A 54 -4.51 -9.01 -15.26
CA SER A 54 -4.21 -8.66 -16.64
C SER A 54 -4.49 -9.85 -17.56
N ASP A 55 -4.36 -9.65 -18.88
CA ASP A 55 -4.47 -10.72 -19.87
C ASP A 55 -3.45 -11.86 -19.66
N ARG A 56 -2.37 -11.62 -18.90
CA ARG A 56 -1.23 -12.55 -18.78
C ARG A 56 -0.92 -13.01 -17.37
N ASN A 57 -1.23 -12.20 -16.36
CA ASN A 57 -0.82 -12.45 -14.98
C ASN A 57 -1.69 -11.67 -13.98
N TRP A 58 -1.63 -12.08 -12.72
CA TRP A 58 -2.11 -11.26 -11.62
C TRP A 58 -1.06 -10.20 -11.28
N ILE A 59 -1.48 -8.95 -11.18
CA ILE A 59 -0.67 -7.84 -10.69
C ILE A 59 -1.14 -7.51 -9.27
N VAL A 60 -0.22 -7.57 -8.33
CA VAL A 60 -0.45 -7.24 -6.92
C VAL A 60 0.45 -6.06 -6.59
N THR A 61 -0.13 -4.90 -6.36
CA THR A 61 0.62 -3.68 -6.00
C THR A 61 0.41 -3.38 -4.52
N MET A 62 1.49 -3.33 -3.74
CA MET A 62 1.47 -3.14 -2.28
C MET A 62 2.21 -1.87 -1.87
N TYR A 63 1.79 -1.30 -0.75
CA TYR A 63 2.34 -0.07 -0.18
C TYR A 63 2.03 0.01 1.32
N LEU A 64 2.82 0.75 2.09
CA LEU A 64 2.44 1.11 3.45
C LEU A 64 1.55 2.35 3.46
N GLY A 65 0.46 2.29 4.21
CA GLY A 65 -0.43 3.43 4.40
C GLY A 65 0.28 4.59 5.10
N THR A 66 -0.16 5.81 4.79
CA THR A 66 0.27 7.03 5.48
C THR A 66 -0.46 7.22 6.79
N THR A 67 0.11 8.07 7.64
CA THR A 67 -0.49 8.46 8.92
C THR A 67 -0.84 9.94 8.88
N GLU A 68 -2.06 10.29 9.30
CA GLU A 68 -2.48 11.68 9.50
C GLU A 68 -2.30 12.07 10.97
N ILE A 69 -1.66 13.21 11.24
CA ILE A 69 -1.56 13.79 12.57
C ILE A 69 -2.85 14.56 12.88
N ILE A 70 -3.47 14.26 14.02
CA ILE A 70 -4.69 14.92 14.50
C ILE A 70 -4.40 15.73 15.77
N GLY A 71 -4.63 17.03 15.70
CA GLY A 71 -4.47 18.01 16.78
C GLY A 71 -3.04 18.54 16.94
N GLY A 72 -2.94 19.71 17.59
CA GLY A 72 -1.67 20.40 17.82
C GLY A 72 -1.14 21.14 16.57
N PRO A 73 0.11 21.63 16.60
CA PRO A 73 0.67 22.48 15.55
C PRO A 73 0.85 21.80 14.18
N ARG A 74 0.80 20.46 14.14
CA ARG A 74 0.98 19.64 12.93
C ARG A 74 -0.32 18.96 12.49
N ASP A 75 -1.47 19.45 12.97
CA ASP A 75 -2.79 18.91 12.61
C ASP A 75 -3.00 18.91 11.09
N GLY A 76 -3.46 17.78 10.55
CA GLY A 76 -3.65 17.55 9.12
C GLY A 76 -2.40 17.16 8.34
N GLN A 77 -1.23 17.08 8.98
CA GLN A 77 -0.01 16.62 8.31
C GLN A 77 -0.09 15.11 8.02
N ILE A 78 0.28 14.73 6.79
CA ILE A 78 0.40 13.35 6.34
C ILE A 78 1.88 12.94 6.39
N ASP A 79 2.19 11.94 7.20
CA ASP A 79 3.53 11.36 7.29
C ASP A 79 3.56 10.01 6.57
N HIS A 80 4.57 9.84 5.71
CA HIS A 80 4.89 8.60 5.04
C HIS A 80 5.73 7.71 5.95
N VAL A 81 5.31 6.47 6.13
CA VAL A 81 6.04 5.49 6.95
C VAL A 81 7.28 5.05 6.18
N SER A 82 8.45 5.22 6.79
CA SER A 82 9.69 4.60 6.29
C SER A 82 9.71 3.11 6.61
N TYR A 83 10.15 2.28 5.69
CA TYR A 83 10.20 0.84 5.85
C TYR A 83 11.38 0.22 5.08
N ARG A 84 11.72 -1.01 5.44
CA ARG A 84 12.63 -1.85 4.65
C ARG A 84 11.91 -3.09 4.16
N ILE A 85 12.47 -3.69 3.12
CA ILE A 85 12.06 -4.99 2.61
C ILE A 85 13.30 -5.84 2.43
N ASP A 86 13.24 -7.07 2.92
CA ASP A 86 14.20 -8.11 2.58
C ASP A 86 13.83 -8.68 1.21
N LEU A 87 14.65 -8.34 0.20
CA LEU A 87 14.41 -8.79 -1.18
C LEU A 87 14.55 -10.30 -1.32
N CYS A 88 15.37 -10.96 -0.51
CA CYS A 88 15.51 -12.42 -0.53
C CYS A 88 14.21 -13.08 -0.04
N ARG A 89 13.67 -12.61 1.10
CA ARG A 89 12.38 -13.09 1.60
C ARG A 89 11.24 -12.81 0.63
N MET A 90 11.30 -11.69 -0.10
CA MET A 90 10.32 -11.38 -1.14
C MET A 90 10.42 -12.36 -2.31
N THR A 91 11.64 -12.73 -2.75
CA THR A 91 11.82 -13.73 -3.81
C THR A 91 11.40 -15.14 -3.38
N ASP A 92 11.52 -15.46 -2.09
CA ASP A 92 11.09 -16.76 -1.52
C ASP A 92 9.57 -16.96 -1.56
N LEU A 93 8.79 -15.91 -1.81
CA LEU A 93 7.34 -16.02 -2.03
C LEU A 93 7.00 -16.73 -3.35
N PHE A 94 7.96 -16.82 -4.27
CA PHE A 94 7.79 -17.40 -5.59
C PHE A 94 8.43 -18.78 -5.66
N LYS A 95 7.80 -19.67 -6.44
CA LYS A 95 8.40 -20.96 -6.80
C LYS A 95 9.59 -20.75 -7.75
N SER A 96 9.46 -19.81 -8.67
CA SER A 96 10.54 -19.33 -9.52
C SER A 96 10.39 -17.84 -9.78
N VAL A 97 11.50 -17.11 -9.80
CA VAL A 97 11.54 -15.70 -10.19
C VAL A 97 12.03 -15.60 -11.62
N ASP A 98 11.22 -15.00 -12.48
CA ASP A 98 11.57 -14.73 -13.88
C ASP A 98 12.26 -13.38 -14.02
N ARG A 99 11.85 -12.40 -13.19
CA ARG A 99 12.38 -11.04 -13.25
C ARG A 99 12.27 -10.35 -11.89
N LEU A 100 13.33 -9.63 -11.52
CA LEU A 100 13.38 -8.72 -10.37
C LEU A 100 13.92 -7.38 -10.85
N GLU A 101 13.14 -6.31 -10.71
CA GLU A 101 13.46 -4.98 -11.20
C GLU A 101 13.28 -3.95 -10.09
N TRP A 102 14.14 -2.94 -10.11
CA TRP A 102 13.98 -1.72 -9.34
C TRP A 102 13.87 -0.54 -10.29
N TYR A 103 12.82 0.26 -10.10
CA TYR A 103 12.59 1.48 -10.85
C TYR A 103 12.79 2.69 -9.94
N SER A 104 13.68 3.57 -10.37
CA SER A 104 13.76 4.95 -9.88
C SER A 104 13.12 5.85 -10.92
N LEU A 105 11.86 6.22 -10.71
CA LEU A 105 11.10 7.03 -11.66
C LEU A 105 11.15 8.49 -11.22
N SER A 106 11.72 9.35 -12.05
CA SER A 106 11.60 10.80 -11.94
C SER A 106 10.45 11.25 -12.85
N ASN A 107 9.26 11.46 -12.29
CA ASN A 107 8.17 12.02 -13.06
C ASN A 107 7.31 12.94 -12.19
N GLU A 108 7.53 14.24 -12.36
CA GLU A 108 6.83 15.32 -11.67
C GLU A 108 5.35 15.43 -12.09
N HIS A 109 4.93 14.79 -13.19
CA HIS A 109 3.62 15.01 -13.82
C HIS A 109 2.58 13.89 -13.66
N ASP A 110 2.85 12.80 -12.93
CA ASP A 110 1.81 11.79 -12.71
C ASP A 110 1.03 12.06 -11.40
N GLU A 111 -0.21 12.51 -11.60
CA GLU A 111 -1.17 12.96 -10.58
C GLU A 111 -1.54 11.89 -9.55
N ARG A 112 -1.19 10.60 -9.78
CA ARG A 112 -1.46 9.53 -8.83
C ARG A 112 -0.50 9.53 -7.64
N PHE A 113 0.60 10.30 -7.63
CA PHE A 113 1.63 10.24 -6.57
C PHE A 113 2.07 11.62 -6.07
N ASN A 114 2.38 11.75 -4.76
CA ASN A 114 2.75 13.03 -4.14
C ASN A 114 4.14 13.53 -4.54
N ASP A 115 5.10 12.62 -4.74
CA ASP A 115 6.52 12.96 -4.92
C ASP A 115 7.02 12.88 -6.36
N ALA A 116 7.99 13.74 -6.67
CA ALA A 116 8.70 13.82 -7.95
C ALA A 116 9.56 12.58 -8.24
N THR A 117 10.06 11.91 -7.18
CA THR A 117 10.88 10.71 -7.29
C THR A 117 10.16 9.52 -6.68
N ARG A 118 10.08 8.42 -7.42
CA ARG A 118 9.38 7.20 -7.02
C ARG A 118 10.35 6.04 -7.01
N SER A 119 10.20 5.19 -6.01
CA SER A 119 10.86 3.90 -5.96
C SER A 119 9.81 2.80 -6.07
N LEU A 120 9.99 1.89 -7.02
CA LEU A 120 9.15 0.71 -7.20
C LEU A 120 10.05 -0.51 -7.33
N ILE A 121 9.76 -1.55 -6.57
CA ILE A 121 10.34 -2.88 -6.79
C ILE A 121 9.28 -3.75 -7.46
N SER A 122 9.64 -4.45 -8.53
CA SER A 122 8.76 -5.37 -9.25
C SER A 122 9.38 -6.76 -9.31
N VAL A 123 8.61 -7.78 -8.93
CA VAL A 123 8.99 -9.19 -9.05
C VAL A 123 7.97 -9.89 -9.90
N VAL A 124 8.41 -10.52 -10.98
CA VAL A 124 7.59 -11.39 -11.80
C VAL A 124 8.07 -12.82 -11.61
N GLY A 125 7.14 -13.71 -11.31
CA GLY A 125 7.48 -15.12 -11.13
C GLY A 125 6.25 -16.02 -11.07
N THR A 126 6.52 -17.30 -10.88
CA THR A 126 5.48 -18.32 -10.73
C THR A 126 5.23 -18.64 -9.26
N VAL A 127 3.98 -18.94 -8.94
CA VAL A 127 3.55 -19.43 -7.62
C VAL A 127 2.93 -20.83 -7.75
N GLU A 128 2.38 -21.35 -6.66
CA GLU A 128 1.72 -22.66 -6.66
C GLU A 128 0.65 -22.77 -7.77
N GLY A 129 0.63 -23.90 -8.47
CA GLY A 129 -0.28 -24.12 -9.60
C GLY A 129 0.16 -23.47 -10.92
N GLU A 130 1.45 -23.15 -11.07
CA GLU A 130 2.05 -22.54 -12.28
C GLU A 130 1.41 -21.20 -12.67
N GLN A 131 0.83 -20.50 -11.69
CA GLN A 131 0.22 -19.18 -11.89
C GLN A 131 1.32 -18.12 -11.90
N THR A 132 1.23 -17.16 -12.83
CA THR A 132 2.17 -16.03 -12.89
C THR A 132 1.63 -14.85 -12.10
N VAL A 133 2.48 -14.29 -11.25
CA VAL A 133 2.19 -13.09 -10.44
C VAL A 133 3.28 -12.05 -10.69
N GLN A 134 2.87 -10.80 -10.79
CA GLN A 134 3.73 -9.63 -10.68
C GLN A 134 3.43 -8.93 -9.35
N LEU A 135 4.38 -8.98 -8.43
CA LEU A 135 4.35 -8.25 -7.18
C LEU A 135 5.07 -6.92 -7.34
N GLU A 136 4.35 -5.83 -7.12
CA GLU A 136 4.87 -4.47 -7.12
C GLU A 136 4.85 -3.90 -5.71
N VAL A 137 5.97 -3.33 -5.27
CA VAL A 137 6.07 -2.66 -3.97
C VAL A 137 6.46 -1.21 -4.17
N LEU A 138 5.55 -0.32 -3.81
CA LEU A 138 5.71 1.12 -3.95
C LEU A 138 6.34 1.74 -2.70
N GLY A 139 7.40 2.53 -2.89
CA GLY A 139 8.06 3.33 -1.86
C GLY A 139 7.13 4.28 -1.10
N THR A 140 6.07 4.73 -1.77
CA THR A 140 5.03 5.60 -1.20
C THR A 140 3.66 5.18 -1.71
N PRO A 141 2.60 5.28 -0.90
CA PRO A 141 1.25 4.94 -1.35
C PRO A 141 0.76 5.90 -2.46
N PRO A 142 -0.14 5.43 -3.35
CA PRO A 142 -0.80 6.30 -4.32
C PRO A 142 -1.71 7.36 -3.65
N ARG A 143 -1.86 8.54 -4.25
CA ARG A 143 -2.67 9.68 -3.76
C ARG A 143 -4.14 9.36 -3.55
N TYR A 144 -4.71 8.48 -4.37
CA TYR A 144 -6.12 8.10 -4.22
C TYR A 144 -6.37 7.27 -2.95
N VAL A 145 -5.31 6.82 -2.28
CA VAL A 145 -5.37 6.14 -1.00
C VAL A 145 -5.19 7.18 0.11
N GLY A 146 -6.28 7.47 0.82
CA GLY A 146 -6.24 8.32 2.02
C GLY A 146 -5.44 7.70 3.18
N PRO A 147 -5.24 8.44 4.29
CA PRO A 147 -4.44 7.97 5.42
C PRO A 147 -5.01 6.68 6.03
N GLY A 148 -4.13 5.70 6.24
CA GLY A 148 -4.46 4.40 6.81
C GLY A 148 -4.50 4.39 8.34
N LEU A 149 -3.98 5.44 8.99
CA LEU A 149 -3.91 5.61 10.44
C LEU A 149 -4.11 7.09 10.81
N LYS A 150 -4.72 7.35 11.98
CA LYS A 150 -4.79 8.68 12.59
C LYS A 150 -4.02 8.69 13.90
N ASN A 151 -3.03 9.56 14.02
CA ASN A 151 -2.23 9.75 15.25
C ASN A 151 -2.74 10.97 16.01
N HIS A 152 -3.41 10.75 17.13
CA HIS A 152 -3.86 11.84 18.01
C HIS A 152 -2.70 12.39 18.84
N HIS A 153 -2.47 13.69 18.78
CA HIS A 153 -1.52 14.35 19.66
C HIS A 153 -2.04 14.35 21.09
N THR A 154 -1.42 13.55 21.97
CA THR A 154 -1.68 13.65 23.41
C THR A 154 -0.79 14.76 23.98
N ALA A 155 -1.40 15.88 24.36
CA ALA A 155 -0.73 16.87 25.19
C ALA A 155 -0.42 16.21 26.55
N SER A 156 0.84 15.84 26.79
CA SER A 156 1.28 15.47 28.12
C SER A 156 1.35 16.75 28.96
N GLY A 157 0.26 17.03 29.67
CA GLY A 157 0.23 17.99 30.75
C GLY A 157 1.08 17.47 31.92
N GLY A 158 2.15 18.19 32.23
CA GLY A 158 2.97 18.00 33.42
C GLY A 158 3.28 19.34 34.05
N ASN A 159 2.31 19.85 34.80
CA ASN A 159 2.38 21.04 35.64
C ASN A 159 3.39 20.77 36.78
N THR A 160 4.47 21.56 36.90
CA THR A 160 5.29 21.61 38.12
C THR A 160 4.80 22.78 38.97
N PRO A 161 4.21 22.58 40.15
CA PRO A 161 4.06 23.66 41.12
C PRO A 161 5.42 23.91 41.79
N GLY A 162 5.75 25.20 41.96
CA GLY A 162 6.88 25.66 42.77
C GLY A 162 6.64 25.57 44.26
#